data_AF-A0A519MUE0-F1
#
_entry.id   AF-A0A519MUE0-F1
#
_cell.length_a   1.000
_cell.length_b   1.000
_cell.length_c   1.000
_cell.angle_alpha   90.00
_cell.angle_beta   90.00
_cell.angle_gamma   90.00
#
_symmetry.space_group_name_H-M   'P 1'
#
loop_
_entity.id
_entity.type
_entity.pdbx_description
1 polymer ?
#
loop_
_entity_poly.entity_id
_entity_poly.type
_entity_poly.pdbx_seq_one_letter_code
_entity_poly.pdbx_strand_id
1 'polypeptide(L)'
;MKTFHYFALMLVLTFSFATTCEEEVQPVNLNPELYLGKWQLANVSGGIENVNQNFAENEIVWEFLADGSVTVENNFENDAVEDFMETGSYTYFIESARKSVYPCGYLFWAGDNNLGCMTARENKIVFKRNGSDGYVLTFQRVTE
;
A
#
# COMPACT_ATOMS: atom_id res chain seq x y z
N MET A 1 40.58 -44.53 7.84
CA MET A 1 39.30 -44.12 8.48
C MET A 1 39.25 -42.61 8.76
N LYS A 2 39.44 -41.75 7.75
CA LYS A 2 39.29 -40.28 7.90
C LYS A 2 38.33 -39.68 6.86
N THR A 3 38.11 -40.37 5.75
CA THR A 3 37.15 -40.02 4.69
C THR A 3 35.68 -40.23 5.11
N PHE A 4 35.42 -41.12 6.07
CA PHE A 4 34.06 -41.40 6.55
C PHE A 4 33.47 -40.26 7.41
N HIS A 5 34.33 -39.45 8.05
CA HIS A 5 33.89 -38.31 8.86
C HIS A 5 33.46 -37.11 8.01
N TYR A 6 34.10 -36.90 6.85
CA TYR A 6 33.73 -35.81 5.94
C TYR A 6 32.41 -36.09 5.19
N PHE A 7 32.07 -37.37 4.98
CA PHE A 7 30.80 -37.75 4.38
C PHE A 7 29.61 -37.53 5.33
N ALA A 8 29.82 -37.74 6.64
CA ALA A 8 28.83 -37.43 7.67
C ALA A 8 28.64 -35.91 7.86
N LEU A 9 29.68 -35.10 7.64
CA LEU A 9 29.61 -33.64 7.78
C LEU A 9 28.85 -32.98 6.60
N MET A 10 28.94 -33.54 5.39
CA MET A 10 28.25 -33.04 4.19
C MET A 10 26.74 -33.37 4.17
N LEU A 11 26.28 -34.36 4.93
CA LEU A 11 24.86 -34.75 5.00
C LEU A 11 24.03 -33.84 5.92
N VAL A 12 24.67 -33.10 6.83
CA VAL A 12 23.99 -32.22 7.79
C VAL A 12 23.70 -30.83 7.20
N LEU A 13 24.31 -30.47 6.07
CA LEU A 13 24.16 -29.14 5.46
C LEU A 13 22.97 -29.00 4.50
N THR A 14 22.20 -30.07 4.24
CA THR A 14 21.14 -30.07 3.22
C THR A 14 19.72 -30.10 3.78
N PHE A 15 19.52 -29.99 5.10
CA PHE A 15 18.20 -30.06 5.74
C PHE A 15 17.63 -28.70 6.20
N SER A 16 17.93 -27.62 5.47
CA SER A 16 17.43 -26.26 5.80
C SER A 16 16.39 -25.73 4.81
N PHE A 17 15.82 -26.58 3.96
CA PHE A 17 14.71 -26.21 3.08
C PHE A 17 13.43 -26.92 3.51
N ALA A 18 12.64 -26.27 4.36
CA ALA A 18 11.17 -26.29 4.30
C ALA A 18 10.58 -25.59 5.53
N THR A 19 10.24 -24.32 5.37
CA THR A 19 8.95 -23.79 5.79
C THR A 19 8.81 -22.37 5.24
N THR A 20 8.31 -22.26 4.02
CA THR A 20 7.59 -21.04 3.64
C THR A 20 6.24 -21.14 4.31
N CYS A 21 6.12 -20.59 5.52
CA CYS A 21 4.81 -20.32 6.09
C CYS A 21 4.25 -19.15 5.27
N GLU A 22 3.40 -19.47 4.30
CA GLU A 22 2.52 -18.48 3.70
C GLU A 22 1.52 -18.14 4.81
N GLU A 23 1.78 -17.08 5.58
CA GLU A 23 0.76 -16.54 6.48
C GLU A 23 -0.40 -16.11 5.58
N GLU A 24 -1.53 -16.81 5.66
CA GLU A 24 -2.77 -16.32 5.06
C GLU A 24 -3.05 -14.93 5.66
N VAL A 25 -3.00 -13.91 4.80
CA VAL A 25 -3.35 -12.53 5.16
C VAL A 25 -4.82 -12.54 5.55
N GLN A 26 -5.09 -12.65 6.85
CA GLN A 26 -6.45 -12.56 7.39
C GLN A 26 -7.04 -11.19 6.98
N PRO A 27 -8.25 -11.15 6.40
CA PRO A 27 -8.90 -9.89 6.07
C PRO A 27 -9.07 -9.08 7.35
N VAL A 28 -8.57 -7.86 7.28
CA VAL A 28 -8.44 -6.98 8.42
C VAL A 28 -9.76 -6.31 8.76
N ASN A 29 -10.02 -6.14 10.06
CA ASN A 29 -11.22 -5.52 10.62
C ASN A 29 -11.15 -3.97 10.60
N LEU A 30 -10.81 -3.37 9.45
CA LEU A 30 -11.05 -1.94 9.21
C LEU A 30 -12.50 -1.81 8.74
N ASN A 31 -13.29 -0.93 9.38
CA ASN A 31 -14.69 -0.74 8.96
C ASN A 31 -14.73 -0.27 7.49
N PRO A 32 -15.33 -1.04 6.55
CA PRO A 32 -15.43 -0.67 5.15
C PRO A 32 -16.12 0.67 4.91
N GLU A 33 -17.04 1.07 5.79
CA GLU A 33 -17.74 2.37 5.69
C GLU A 33 -16.78 3.57 5.76
N LEU A 34 -15.59 3.39 6.34
CA LEU A 34 -14.59 4.46 6.44
C LEU A 34 -13.83 4.70 5.15
N TYR A 35 -13.81 3.77 4.20
CA TYR A 35 -12.98 3.90 3.00
C TYR A 35 -13.69 3.56 1.68
N LEU A 36 -14.80 2.81 1.69
CA LEU A 36 -15.58 2.57 0.47
C LEU A 36 -16.20 3.88 -0.05
N GLY A 37 -16.38 3.94 -1.37
CA GLY A 37 -16.93 5.11 -2.08
C GLY A 37 -15.87 5.96 -2.76
N LYS A 38 -16.26 7.17 -3.17
CA LYS A 38 -15.44 8.10 -3.96
C LYS A 38 -14.64 9.06 -3.09
N TRP A 39 -13.38 9.23 -3.47
CA TRP A 39 -12.40 10.06 -2.78
C TRP A 39 -11.58 10.83 -3.78
N GLN A 40 -11.44 12.13 -3.58
CA GLN A 40 -10.51 12.92 -4.38
C GLN A 40 -9.15 12.95 -3.70
N LEU A 41 -8.08 12.81 -4.48
CA LEU A 41 -6.72 13.09 -4.02
C LEU A 41 -6.61 14.61 -3.85
N ALA A 42 -6.50 15.09 -2.61
CA ALA A 42 -6.45 16.52 -2.33
C ALA A 42 -5.00 17.05 -2.30
N ASN A 43 -4.06 16.23 -1.85
CA ASN A 43 -2.66 16.63 -1.72
C ASN A 43 -1.70 15.43 -1.80
N VAL A 44 -0.57 15.64 -2.46
CA VAL A 44 0.64 14.82 -2.36
C VAL A 44 1.73 15.67 -1.73
N SER A 45 2.37 15.15 -0.68
CA SER A 45 3.52 15.80 -0.05
C SER A 45 4.63 14.82 0.31
N GLY A 46 5.85 15.32 0.50
CA GLY A 46 7.02 14.49 0.81
C GLY A 46 7.91 14.27 -0.41
N GLY A 47 8.57 13.12 -0.50
CA GLY A 47 9.59 12.90 -1.52
C GLY A 47 10.94 13.52 -1.11
N ILE A 48 12.00 13.08 -1.78
CA ILE A 48 13.35 13.66 -1.62
C ILE A 48 13.37 15.14 -2.07
N GLU A 49 12.52 15.48 -3.04
CA GLU A 49 12.34 16.84 -3.56
C GLU A 49 11.40 17.70 -2.70
N ASN A 50 10.85 17.14 -1.63
CA ASN A 50 9.93 17.83 -0.72
C ASN A 50 8.73 18.46 -1.47
N VAL A 51 8.12 17.66 -2.35
CA VAL A 51 6.90 17.96 -3.07
C VAL A 51 5.80 18.36 -2.08
N ASN A 52 4.96 19.30 -2.50
CA ASN A 52 3.73 19.66 -1.83
C ASN A 52 2.73 20.16 -2.89
N GLN A 53 2.13 19.22 -3.59
CA GLN A 53 1.17 19.47 -4.65
C GLN A 53 -0.26 19.35 -4.11
N ASN A 54 -1.07 20.37 -4.35
CA ASN A 54 -2.52 20.28 -4.16
C ASN A 54 -3.17 20.06 -5.52
N PHE A 55 -4.22 19.25 -5.54
CA PHE A 55 -5.00 19.00 -6.74
C PHE A 55 -6.34 19.74 -6.64
N ALA A 56 -6.88 20.12 -7.79
CA ALA A 56 -8.21 20.70 -7.86
C ALA A 56 -9.28 19.66 -7.51
N GLU A 57 -10.47 20.13 -7.15
CA GLU A 57 -11.60 19.26 -6.84
C GLU A 57 -11.92 18.36 -8.03
N ASN A 58 -12.11 17.06 -7.77
CA ASN A 58 -12.36 16.02 -8.77
C ASN A 58 -11.31 15.90 -9.91
N GLU A 59 -10.12 16.48 -9.76
CA GLU A 59 -9.04 16.34 -10.76
C GLU A 59 -8.48 14.92 -10.78
N ILE A 60 -8.36 14.31 -9.60
CA ILE A 60 -7.97 12.91 -9.43
C ILE A 60 -8.92 12.26 -8.42
N VAL A 61 -9.72 11.30 -8.89
CA VAL A 61 -10.77 10.62 -8.11
C VAL A 61 -10.53 9.13 -8.07
N TRP A 62 -10.57 8.57 -6.85
CA TRP A 62 -10.45 7.15 -6.59
C TRP A 62 -11.76 6.63 -6.01
N GLU A 63 -12.33 5.59 -6.58
CA GLU A 63 -13.52 4.92 -6.06
C GLU A 63 -13.17 3.52 -5.55
N PHE A 64 -13.24 3.32 -4.24
CA PHE A 64 -13.01 2.03 -3.63
C PHE A 64 -14.30 1.22 -3.59
N LEU A 65 -14.29 0.08 -4.27
CA LEU A 65 -15.44 -0.81 -4.41
C LEU A 65 -15.34 -1.97 -3.41
N ALA A 66 -16.51 -2.51 -3.06
CA ALA A 66 -16.63 -3.59 -2.08
C ALA A 66 -16.11 -4.94 -2.59
N ASP A 67 -15.87 -5.07 -3.90
CA ASP A 67 -15.32 -6.27 -4.54
C ASP A 67 -13.79 -6.34 -4.45
N GLY A 68 -13.14 -5.37 -3.80
CA GLY A 68 -11.69 -5.29 -3.71
C GLY A 68 -11.03 -4.59 -4.88
N SER A 69 -11.78 -3.88 -5.73
CA SER A 69 -11.23 -3.03 -6.79
C SER A 69 -11.26 -1.54 -6.42
N VAL A 70 -10.28 -0.80 -6.94
CA VAL A 70 -10.24 0.66 -6.92
C VAL A 70 -10.19 1.15 -8.35
N THR A 71 -11.12 2.02 -8.74
CA THR A 71 -11.06 2.72 -10.03
C THR A 71 -10.47 4.10 -9.81
N VAL A 72 -9.51 4.48 -10.65
CA VAL A 72 -8.83 5.76 -10.64
C VAL A 72 -9.20 6.50 -11.91
N GLU A 73 -9.71 7.71 -11.73
CA GLU A 73 -9.86 8.71 -12.77
C GLU A 73 -8.86 9.82 -12.47
N ASN A 74 -7.79 9.89 -13.27
CA ASN A 74 -6.74 10.88 -13.15
C ASN A 74 -6.75 11.76 -14.41
N ASN A 75 -7.20 13.01 -14.25
CA ASN A 75 -7.26 14.02 -15.30
C ASN A 75 -6.15 15.07 -15.17
N PHE A 76 -5.14 14.83 -14.34
CA PHE A 76 -4.01 15.72 -14.15
C PHE A 76 -2.96 15.52 -15.26
N GLU A 77 -2.61 16.58 -15.99
CA GLU A 77 -1.80 16.48 -17.21
C GLU A 77 -0.29 16.78 -17.00
N ASN A 78 0.16 16.96 -15.76
CA ASN A 78 1.55 17.36 -15.48
C ASN A 78 2.40 16.20 -14.93
N ASP A 79 2.96 15.42 -15.85
CA ASP A 79 3.85 14.28 -15.57
C ASP A 79 5.10 14.62 -14.74
N ALA A 80 5.42 15.90 -14.55
CA ALA A 80 6.55 16.31 -13.70
C ALA A 80 6.22 16.26 -12.20
N VAL A 81 4.96 16.02 -11.83
CA VAL A 81 4.52 15.96 -10.44
C VAL A 81 3.96 14.59 -10.13
N GLU A 82 4.43 14.00 -9.03
CA GLU A 82 4.00 12.69 -8.56
C GLU A 82 2.52 12.71 -8.11
N ASP A 83 1.71 11.90 -8.77
CA ASP A 83 0.28 11.68 -8.51
C ASP A 83 -0.08 10.17 -8.33
N PHE A 84 0.95 9.32 -8.30
CA PHE A 84 0.98 7.88 -7.95
C PHE A 84 0.28 6.91 -8.89
N MET A 85 -0.92 7.21 -9.35
CA MET A 85 -1.72 6.25 -10.11
C MET A 85 -2.37 6.88 -11.33
N GLU A 86 -2.11 6.25 -12.47
CA GLU A 86 -2.76 6.54 -13.73
C GLU A 86 -4.24 6.18 -13.72
N THR A 87 -4.99 6.70 -14.71
CA THR A 87 -6.37 6.29 -14.93
C THR A 87 -6.46 4.78 -15.20
N GLY A 88 -7.32 4.08 -14.45
CA GLY A 88 -7.43 2.62 -14.56
C GLY A 88 -8.28 1.97 -13.49
N SER A 89 -8.25 0.63 -13.47
CA SER A 89 -8.87 -0.19 -12.43
C SER A 89 -7.84 -1.15 -11.88
N TYR A 90 -7.74 -1.21 -10.56
CA TYR A 90 -6.71 -1.95 -9.85
C TYR A 90 -7.35 -2.79 -8.75
N THR A 91 -6.84 -3.99 -8.51
CA THR A 91 -7.17 -4.73 -7.29
C THR A 91 -6.45 -4.07 -6.12
N TYR A 92 -7.13 -3.84 -4.99
CA TYR A 92 -6.51 -3.39 -3.76
C TYR A 92 -6.58 -4.47 -2.67
N PHE A 93 -5.67 -4.39 -1.71
CA PHE A 93 -5.78 -5.15 -0.47
C PHE A 93 -5.22 -4.35 0.71
N ILE A 94 -5.76 -4.64 1.89
CA ILE A 94 -5.39 -4.01 3.16
C ILE A 94 -4.80 -5.07 4.07
N GLU A 95 -3.55 -4.87 4.45
CA GLU A 95 -2.80 -5.79 5.30
C GLU A 95 -2.67 -5.23 6.73
N SER A 96 -2.73 -6.10 7.73
CA SER A 96 -2.51 -5.69 9.12
C SER A 96 -1.02 -5.49 9.38
N ALA A 97 -0.63 -4.27 9.74
CA ALA A 97 0.74 -3.89 10.04
C ALA A 97 1.17 -4.21 11.49
N ARG A 98 0.32 -4.84 12.31
CA ARG A 98 0.53 -5.05 13.76
C ARG A 98 1.78 -5.85 14.15
N LYS A 99 2.31 -6.67 13.24
CA LYS A 99 3.58 -7.41 13.41
C LYS A 99 4.72 -6.87 12.53
N SER A 100 4.47 -5.80 11.78
CA SER A 100 5.42 -5.24 10.83
C SER A 100 6.34 -4.22 11.49
N VAL A 101 7.41 -3.84 10.79
CA VAL A 101 8.29 -2.73 11.18
C VAL A 101 7.62 -1.35 11.02
N TYR A 102 6.42 -1.30 10.43
CA TYR A 102 5.73 -0.05 10.17
C TYR A 102 4.96 0.45 11.41
N PRO A 103 5.05 1.74 11.75
CA PRO A 103 4.43 2.31 12.95
C PRO A 103 2.94 2.63 12.74
N CYS A 104 2.16 1.70 12.18
CA CYS A 104 0.73 1.89 11.92
C CYS A 104 -0.07 0.61 12.09
N GLY A 105 -1.40 0.71 11.97
CA GLY A 105 -2.30 -0.44 12.04
C GLY A 105 -2.42 -1.21 10.74
N TYR A 106 -2.37 -0.51 9.60
CA TYR A 106 -2.75 -1.04 8.29
C TYR A 106 -1.82 -0.56 7.18
N LEU A 107 -1.45 -1.46 6.28
CA LEU A 107 -0.80 -1.14 5.00
C LEU A 107 -1.82 -1.26 3.88
N PHE A 108 -1.68 -0.40 2.88
CA PHE A 108 -2.55 -0.41 1.70
C PHE A 108 -1.74 -0.61 0.42
N TRP A 109 -2.26 -1.48 -0.42
CA TRP A 109 -1.73 -1.81 -1.72
C TRP A 109 -2.81 -1.64 -2.78
N ALA A 110 -2.46 -1.07 -3.93
CA ALA A 110 -3.32 -1.02 -5.12
C ALA A 110 -2.50 -1.43 -6.35
N GLY A 111 -2.88 -2.55 -6.97
CA GLY A 111 -2.03 -3.25 -7.92
C GLY A 111 -0.69 -3.60 -7.26
N ASP A 112 0.41 -3.25 -7.93
CA ASP A 112 1.77 -3.44 -7.42
C ASP A 112 2.27 -2.28 -6.56
N ASN A 113 1.44 -1.23 -6.37
CA ASN A 113 1.83 -0.03 -5.63
C ASN A 113 1.59 -0.18 -4.13
N ASN A 114 2.67 -0.09 -3.35
CA ASN A 114 2.59 0.03 -1.90
C ASN A 114 2.46 1.51 -1.48
N LEU A 115 1.26 1.93 -1.10
CA LEU A 115 1.00 3.29 -0.62
C LEU A 115 1.32 3.46 0.87
N GLY A 116 1.72 2.39 1.54
CA GLY A 116 2.19 2.39 2.92
C GLY A 116 1.05 2.43 3.92
N CYS A 117 1.30 3.13 5.03
CA CYS A 117 0.37 3.18 6.15
C CYS A 117 -0.93 3.88 5.80
N MET A 118 -2.04 3.17 5.93
CA MET A 118 -3.38 3.71 5.74
C MET A 118 -3.97 4.19 7.05
N THR A 119 -4.56 5.38 7.01
CA THR A 119 -5.45 5.90 8.04
C THR A 119 -6.73 6.38 7.37
N ALA A 120 -7.86 5.72 7.67
CA ALA A 120 -9.18 6.12 7.19
C ALA A 120 -10.02 6.67 8.35
N ARG A 121 -10.71 7.78 8.09
CA ARG A 121 -11.71 8.43 8.96
C ARG A 121 -12.86 8.88 8.07
N GLU A 122 -13.99 9.25 8.67
CA GLU A 122 -15.25 9.59 7.98
C GLU A 122 -15.07 10.36 6.66
N ASN A 123 -14.31 11.47 6.67
CA ASN A 123 -14.10 12.32 5.50
C ASN A 123 -12.64 12.46 5.08
N LYS A 124 -11.74 11.57 5.55
CA LYS A 124 -10.31 11.65 5.21
C LYS A 124 -9.66 10.28 5.14
N ILE A 125 -8.99 9.99 4.03
CA ILE A 125 -8.02 8.91 3.93
C ILE A 125 -6.62 9.53 3.82
N VAL A 126 -5.66 8.93 4.51
CA VAL A 126 -4.24 9.27 4.37
C VAL A 126 -3.46 7.99 4.14
N PHE A 127 -2.65 8.00 3.09
CA PHE A 127 -1.61 6.99 2.87
C PHE A 127 -0.25 7.61 3.14
N LYS A 128 0.57 6.96 3.95
CA LYS A 128 1.92 7.40 4.28
C LYS A 128 2.92 6.30 3.96
N ARG A 129 3.72 6.52 2.94
CA ARG A 129 4.82 5.61 2.58
C ARG A 129 5.93 5.74 3.62
N ASN A 130 6.31 4.60 4.19
CA ASN A 130 7.45 4.51 5.09
C ASN A 130 8.63 3.98 4.26
N GLY A 131 9.57 4.84 3.94
CA GLY A 131 10.67 4.56 3.02
C GLY A 131 11.51 5.81 2.75
N SER A 132 12.44 5.72 1.80
CA SER A 132 13.38 6.81 1.49
C SER A 132 12.72 8.04 0.87
N ASP A 133 11.56 7.88 0.22
CA ASP A 133 10.82 8.98 -0.41
C ASP A 133 9.81 9.62 0.55
N GLY A 134 9.17 8.85 1.44
CA GLY A 134 8.39 9.40 2.55
C GLY A 134 7.13 10.17 2.13
N TYR A 135 6.59 9.84 0.96
CA TYR A 135 5.40 10.49 0.44
C TYR A 135 4.15 10.27 1.31
N VAL A 136 3.29 11.28 1.31
CA VAL A 136 2.00 11.31 2.00
C VAL A 136 0.94 11.73 0.99
N LEU A 137 -0.02 10.85 0.74
CA LEU A 137 -1.20 11.13 -0.04
C LEU A 137 -2.35 11.43 0.92
N THR A 138 -3.04 12.54 0.70
CA THR A 138 -4.22 12.93 1.48
C THR A 138 -5.43 12.99 0.56
N PHE A 139 -6.46 12.26 0.93
CA PHE A 139 -7.73 12.20 0.23
C PHE A 139 -8.86 12.83 1.04
N GLN A 140 -9.84 13.37 0.34
CA GLN A 140 -11.09 13.86 0.91
C GLN A 140 -12.27 13.13 0.27
N ARG A 141 -13.30 12.84 1.05
CA ARG A 141 -14.50 12.18 0.55
C ARG A 141 -15.21 13.10 -0.43
N VAL A 142 -15.60 12.58 -1.59
CA VAL A 142 -16.44 13.31 -2.55
C VAL A 142 -17.85 13.34 -1.98
N THR A 143 -18.39 14.53 -1.73
CA THR A 143 -19.80 14.72 -1.37
C THR A 143 -20.59 14.97 -2.65
N GLU A 144 -21.55 14.10 -2.94
CA GLU A 144 -22.55 14.33 -4.01
C GLU A 144 -23.47 15.52 -3.69
#